data_AF-A0A3D1A741-F1
#
_entry.id   AF-A0A3D1A741-F1
#
_cell.length_a   1.000
_cell.length_b   1.000
_cell.length_c   1.000
_cell.angle_alpha   90.00
_cell.angle_beta   90.00
_cell.angle_gamma   90.00
#
_symmetry.space_group_name_H-M   'P 1'
#
loop_
_entity.id
_entity.type
_entity.pdbx_description
1 polymer ?
#
loop_
_entity_poly.entity_id
_entity_poly.type
_entity_poly.pdbx_seq_one_letter_code
_entity_poly.pdbx_strand_id
1 'polypeptide(L)' 'MDEADAPLDEANVERFVRLIREFATTTQFIVITHNKRTMEAADTLYGVTMEELGVSKLIAVDLKRAANMVTGEPGALN' A
#
# COMPACT_ATOMS: atom_id res chain seq x y z
N MET A 1 -7.01 -5.47 8.37
CA MET A 1 -5.92 -6.20 9.07
C MET A 1 -5.01 -5.15 9.67
N ASP A 2 -4.77 -5.20 10.97
CA ASP A 2 -3.98 -4.19 11.67
C ASP A 2 -2.63 -4.77 12.08
N GLU A 3 -1.55 -4.26 11.47
CA GLU A 3 -0.15 -4.65 11.72
C GLU A 3 0.11 -6.16 11.78
N ALA A 4 -0.64 -6.95 11.00
CA ALA A 4 -0.54 -8.42 11.00
C ALA A 4 0.84 -8.92 10.52
N ASP A 5 1.59 -8.09 9.81
CA ASP A 5 2.94 -8.34 9.32
C ASP A 5 4.04 -7.86 10.28
N ALA A 6 3.72 -7.20 11.40
CA ALA A 6 4.70 -6.72 12.37
C ALA A 6 5.63 -7.79 12.96
N PRO A 7 5.20 -9.03 13.27
CA PRO A 7 6.10 -10.06 13.81
C PRO A 7 6.89 -10.81 12.72
N LEU A 8 6.68 -10.51 11.44
CA LEU A 8 7.23 -11.28 10.32
C LEU A 8 8.61 -10.76 9.91
N ASP A 9 9.53 -11.67 9.61
CA ASP A 9 10.77 -11.34 8.92
C ASP A 9 10.52 -11.05 7.42
N GLU A 10 11.54 -10.57 6.74
CA GLU A 10 11.47 -10.14 5.34
C GLU A 10 10.97 -11.25 4.38
N ALA A 11 11.44 -12.48 4.58
CA ALA A 11 11.04 -13.63 3.75
C ALA A 11 9.58 -14.02 3.99
N ASN A 12 9.10 -13.92 5.23
CA ASN A 12 7.72 -14.22 5.57
C ASN A 12 6.76 -13.10 5.17
N VAL A 13 7.20 -11.84 5.17
CA VAL A 13 6.43 -10.71 4.60
C VAL A 13 6.16 -10.94 3.11
N GLU A 14 7.14 -11.42 2.34
CA GLU A 14 6.93 -11.72 0.91
C GLU A 14 5.88 -12.82 0.70
N ARG A 15 5.93 -13.88 1.52
CA ARG A 15 4.92 -14.96 1.49
C ARG A 15 3.53 -14.45 1.87
N PHE A 16 3.45 -13.61 2.90
CA PHE A 16 2.23 -12.97 3.36
C PHE A 16 1.59 -12.11 2.27
N VAL A 17 2.38 -11.26 1.62
CA VAL A 17 1.94 -10.42 0.50
C VAL A 17 1.42 -11.26 -0.66
N ARG A 18 2.12 -12.34 -1.03
CA ARG A 18 1.69 -13.23 -2.11
C ARG A 18 0.32 -13.84 -1.83
N LEU A 19 0.11 -14.31 -0.60
CA LEU A 19 -1.16 -14.88 -0.16
C LEU A 19 -2.30 -13.85 -0.22
N ILE A 20 -2.07 -12.63 0.26
CA ILE A 20 -3.07 -11.55 0.21
C ILE A 20 -3.44 -11.23 -1.23
N ARG A 21 -2.47 -11.14 -2.15
CA ARG A 21 -2.72 -10.87 -3.57
C ARG A 21 -3.59 -11.94 -4.23
N GLU A 22 -3.38 -13.20 -3.90
CA GLU A 22 -4.21 -14.30 -4.43
C GLU A 22 -5.68 -14.14 -4.01
N PHE A 23 -5.91 -13.89 -2.71
CA PHE A 23 -7.27 -13.68 -2.19
C PHE A 23 -7.89 -12.34 -2.58
N ALA A 24 -7.07 -11.32 -2.88
CA ALA A 24 -7.55 -10.00 -3.29
C ALA A 24 -8.41 -10.02 -4.55
N THR A 25 -8.32 -11.08 -5.35
CA THR A 25 -9.16 -11.28 -6.55
C THR A 25 -10.64 -11.49 -6.24
N THR A 26 -10.97 -11.95 -5.03
CA THR A 26 -12.36 -12.25 -4.61
C THR A 26 -12.78 -11.50 -3.36
N THR A 27 -11.82 -10.99 -2.58
CA THR A 27 -12.07 -10.32 -1.29
C THR A 27 -11.31 -9.01 -1.23
N GLN A 28 -11.96 -7.94 -0.78
CA GLN A 28 -11.26 -6.67 -0.54
C GLN A 28 -10.45 -6.72 0.75
N PHE A 29 -9.16 -6.42 0.66
CA PHE A 29 -8.28 -6.28 1.81
C PHE A 29 -8.00 -4.81 2.12
N ILE A 30 -8.18 -4.43 3.39
CA ILE A 30 -7.66 -3.18 3.95
C ILE A 30 -6.58 -3.56 4.97
N VAL A 31 -5.36 -3.15 4.72
CA VAL A 31 -4.19 -3.48 5.54
C VAL A 31 -3.60 -2.19 6.10
N ILE A 32 -3.42 -2.15 7.41
CA ILE A 32 -2.71 -1.10 8.14
C ILE A 32 -1.32 -1.66 8.44
N THR A 33 -0.29 -1.00 7.96
CA THR A 33 1.10 -1.46 8.09
C THR A 33 2.07 -0.29 7.90
N HIS A 34 3.25 -0.41 8.50
CA HIS A 34 4.40 0.45 8.21
C HIS A 34 5.51 -0.31 7.44
N ASN A 35 5.28 -1.56 7.04
CA ASN A 35 6.24 -2.39 6.32
C ASN A 35 6.32 -1.99 4.83
N LYS A 36 7.52 -1.61 4.38
CA LYS A 36 7.75 -1.14 2.99
C LYS A 36 7.36 -2.17 1.94
N ARG A 37 7.69 -3.45 2.14
CA ARG A 37 7.38 -4.50 1.15
C ARG A 37 5.88 -4.74 1.04
N THR A 38 5.14 -4.65 2.15
CA THR A 38 3.67 -4.74 2.13
C THR A 38 3.06 -3.52 1.44
N MET A 39 3.58 -2.31 1.71
CA MET A 39 3.14 -1.07 1.05
C MET A 39 3.39 -1.07 -0.46
N GLU A 40 4.57 -1.52 -0.90
CA GLU A 40 4.94 -1.63 -2.33
C GLU A 40 4.04 -2.60 -3.10
N ALA A 41 3.47 -3.58 -2.40
CA ALA A 41 2.64 -4.58 -3.02
C ALA A 41 1.18 -4.17 -3.20
N ALA A 42 0.74 -3.08 -2.56
CA ALA A 42 -0.62 -2.59 -2.57
C ALA A 42 -0.98 -1.86 -3.87
N ASP A 43 -2.26 -1.91 -4.26
CA ASP A 43 -2.76 -1.17 -5.42
C ASP A 43 -2.93 0.33 -5.14
N THR A 44 -3.29 0.69 -3.91
CA THR A 44 -3.52 2.07 -3.48
C THR A 44 -3.03 2.21 -2.04
N LEU A 45 -2.37 3.33 -1.75
CA LEU A 45 -1.83 3.61 -0.43
C LEU A 45 -2.53 4.82 0.17
N TYR A 46 -3.07 4.67 1.38
CA TYR A 46 -3.66 5.76 2.14
C TYR A 46 -2.72 6.13 3.28
N GLY A 47 -2.07 7.29 3.17
CA GLY A 47 -1.27 7.86 4.24
C GLY A 47 -2.16 8.59 5.24
N VAL A 48 -1.99 8.30 6.53
CA VAL A 48 -2.64 9.06 7.61
C VAL A 48 -1.59 9.95 8.26
N THR A 49 -1.89 11.24 8.36
CA THR A 49 -1.01 12.26 8.92
C THR A 49 -1.74 13.04 10.01
N MET A 50 -1.00 13.64 10.95
CA MET A 50 -1.54 14.54 11.96
C MET A 50 -0.81 15.87 11.85
N GLU A 51 -1.34 16.78 11.02
CA GLU A 51 -0.82 18.15 10.88
C GLU A 51 -1.14 18.99 12.13
N GLU A 52 -2.32 18.75 12.71
CA GLU A 52 -2.78 19.33 13.98
C GLU A 52 -2.89 18.21 15.03
N LEU A 53 -2.53 18.52 16.28
CA LEU A 53 -2.52 17.53 17.36
C LEU A 53 -3.91 16.94 17.58
N GLY A 54 -4.04 15.62 17.40
CA GLY A 54 -5.29 14.90 17.58
C GLY A 54 -6.26 14.96 16.40
N VAL A 55 -5.89 15.61 15.30
CA VAL A 55 -6.70 15.66 14.07
C VAL A 55 -6.00 14.90 12.96
N SER A 56 -6.52 13.71 12.65
CA SER A 56 -6.00 12.88 11.55
C SER A 56 -6.51 13.36 10.20
N LYS A 57 -5.61 13.42 9.22
CA LYS A 57 -5.88 13.74 7.82
C LYS A 57 -5.39 12.62 6.92
N LEU A 58 -6.24 12.23 5.97
CA LEU A 58 -5.99 11.13 5.05
C LEU A 58 -5.54 11.65 3.69
N ILE A 59 -4.48 11.04 3.17
CA ILE A 59 -3.88 11.35 1.87
C ILE A 59 -3.89 10.07 1.05
N ALA A 60 -4.47 10.11 -0.15
CA ALA A 60 -4.50 8.98 -1.06
C ALA A 60 -3.36 9.07 -2.08
N VAL A 61 -2.62 7.99 -2.26
CA VAL A 61 -1.56 7.85 -3.25
C VAL A 61 -1.86 6.63 -4.11
N ASP A 62 -1.98 6.86 -5.42
CA ASP A 62 -2.04 5.80 -6.41
C ASP A 62 -0.61 5.43 -6.81
N LEU A 63 -0.12 4.30 -6.31
CA LEU A 63 1.24 3.82 -6.56
C LEU A 63 1.45 3.42 -8.02
N LYS A 64 0.41 2.97 -8.73
CA LYS A 64 0.50 2.64 -10.17
C LYS A 64 0.67 3.90 -11.00
N ARG A 65 -0.08 4.96 -10.68
CA ARG A 65 0.08 6.27 -11.33
C ARG A 65 1.43 6.91 -10.99
N ALA A 66 1.85 6.85 -9.73
CA ALA A 66 3.13 7.41 -9.30
C ALA A 66 4.33 6.73 -9.99
N ALA A 67 4.31 5.40 -10.16
CA ALA A 67 5.36 4.68 -10.86
C ALA A 67 5.49 5.11 -12.34
N ASN A 68 4.37 5.31 -13.04
CA ASN A 68 4.36 5.76 -14.43
C ASN A 68 4.88 7.19 -14.62
N MET A 69 4.73 8.06 -13.62
CA MET A 69 5.28 9.42 -13.66
C MET A 69 6.80 9.45 -13.51
N VAL A 70 7.39 8.44 -12.85
CA VAL A 70 8.84 8.34 -12.63
C VAL A 70 9.55 7.71 -13.84
N THR A 71 8.89 6.80 -14.57
CA THR A 71 9.46 6.14 -15.76
C THR A 71 9.37 6.98 -17.04
N GLY A 72 8.76 8.17 -16.99
CA GLY A 72 8.82 9.15 -18.09
C GLY A 72 7.98 8.80 -19.32
N GLU A 73 7.03 7.87 -19.22
CA GLU A 73 6.01 7.74 -20.26
C GLU A 73 4.90 8.76 -19.96
N PRO A 74 4.77 9.85 -20.76
CA PRO A 74 3.64 10.73 -20.63
C PRO A 74 2.39 9.89 -20.93
N GLY A 75 1.61 9.63 -19.88
CA GLY A 75 0.29 9.06 -20.01
C GLY A 75 -0.46 9.86 -21.07
N ALA A 76 -0.78 9.18 -22.17
CA ALA A 76 -1.56 9.74 -23.25
C ALA A 76 -2.79 10.44 -22.66
N LEU A 77 -2.93 11.72 -23.00
CA LEU A 77 -4.02 12.59 -22.63
C LEU A 77 -5.37 11.99 -23.06
N ASN A 78 -6.26 11.77 -22.09
CA ASN A 78 -7.74 11.92 -22.09
C ASN A 78 -8.41 10.96 -21.12
#